data_AF-A0A120MYR3-F1
#
_entry.id   AF-A0A120MYR3-F1
#
_cell.length_a   1.000
_cell.length_b   1.000
_cell.length_c   1.000
_cell.angle_alpha   90.00
_cell.angle_beta   90.00
_cell.angle_gamma   90.00
#
_symmetry.space_group_name_H-M   'P 1'
#
loop_
_entity.id
_entity.type
_entity.pdbx_description
1 polymer ?
#
loop_
_entity_poly.entity_id
_entity_poly.type
_entity_poly.pdbx_seq_one_letter_code
_entity_poly.pdbx_strand_id
1 'polypeptide(L)'
;MDDAGKAILNESNRIISKLQLLSVFFGDDIIYKIYLRSQVIHQLFADNPELDINKLQLFHLQYSQSLIDLLVKIKKNNEKSILILLDEIQLNKDLIAKIRESVLTFEQYRLDQQRQALKINTSLRKLFQVLSDDTTEYPFAKNVNAFSERYSPDFYAEVSPGLITELEQYTPADVYKNAYAVIQRKLMGVLCKYDFRSSFVCGLKAGDRIAEVYRLNDTDRYFVYFPAKGLFLFCDITKIDQRGVPVELSKKKHLSGN
;
A
#
# COMPACT_ATOMS: atom_id res chain seq x y z
N MET A 1 -42.78 58.45 -17.83
CA MET A 1 -41.43 57.92 -18.13
C MET A 1 -41.34 57.68 -19.63
N ASP A 2 -40.28 58.20 -20.23
CA ASP A 2 -39.90 57.95 -21.62
C ASP A 2 -39.42 56.49 -21.80
N ASP A 3 -39.30 56.04 -23.05
CA ASP A 3 -38.85 54.67 -23.35
C ASP A 3 -37.40 54.43 -22.93
N ALA A 4 -36.57 55.48 -22.90
CA ALA A 4 -35.20 55.44 -22.41
C ALA A 4 -35.11 55.12 -20.91
N GLY A 5 -35.94 55.76 -20.07
CA GLY A 5 -35.99 55.50 -18.62
C GLY A 5 -36.45 54.09 -18.29
N LYS A 6 -37.41 53.54 -19.04
CA LYS A 6 -37.83 52.14 -18.90
C LYS A 6 -36.71 51.17 -19.24
N ALA A 7 -35.91 51.46 -20.27
CA ALA A 7 -34.76 50.63 -20.63
C ALA A 7 -33.71 50.60 -19.51
N ILE A 8 -33.44 51.74 -18.87
CA ILE A 8 -32.50 51.85 -17.75
C ILE A 8 -32.98 51.05 -16.53
N LEU A 9 -34.27 51.13 -16.17
CA LEU A 9 -34.83 50.33 -15.08
C LEU A 9 -34.74 48.82 -15.36
N ASN A 10 -35.00 48.40 -16.59
CA ASN A 10 -34.87 47.00 -16.99
C ASN A 10 -33.41 46.51 -16.88
N GLU A 11 -32.44 47.34 -17.26
CA GLU A 11 -31.02 46.98 -17.13
C GLU A 11 -30.58 46.95 -15.67
N SER A 12 -31.03 47.91 -14.85
CA SER A 12 -30.82 47.91 -13.40
C SER A 12 -31.32 46.62 -12.75
N ASN A 13 -32.52 46.14 -13.11
CA ASN A 13 -33.06 44.87 -12.63
C ASN A 13 -32.20 43.67 -13.00
N ARG A 14 -31.61 43.65 -14.21
CA ARG A 14 -30.67 42.58 -14.62
C ARG A 14 -29.39 42.61 -13.78
N ILE A 15 -28.85 43.80 -13.52
CA ILE A 15 -27.66 43.98 -12.68
C ILE A 15 -27.91 43.50 -11.25
N ILE A 16 -29.06 43.87 -10.67
CA ILE A 16 -29.47 43.43 -9.32
C ILE A 16 -29.65 41.92 -9.27
N SER A 17 -30.27 41.31 -10.29
CA SER A 17 -30.45 39.85 -10.37
C SER A 17 -29.11 39.11 -10.41
N LYS A 18 -28.12 39.61 -11.16
CA LYS A 18 -26.76 39.05 -11.18
C LYS A 18 -26.09 39.16 -9.81
N LEU A 19 -26.22 40.31 -9.14
CA LEU A 19 -25.65 40.54 -7.83
C LEU A 19 -26.30 39.66 -6.76
N GLN A 20 -27.60 39.38 -6.86
CA GLN A 20 -28.30 38.43 -5.99
C GLN A 20 -27.71 37.03 -6.09
N LEU A 21 -27.54 36.50 -7.31
CA LEU A 21 -26.94 35.18 -7.52
C LEU A 21 -25.53 35.09 -6.95
N LEU A 22 -24.72 36.14 -7.14
CA LEU A 22 -23.37 36.22 -6.58
C LEU A 22 -23.41 36.28 -5.05
N SER A 23 -24.33 37.05 -4.46
CA SER A 23 -24.45 37.13 -3.00
C SER A 23 -24.75 35.77 -2.36
N VAL A 24 -25.63 34.97 -2.99
CA VAL A 24 -25.95 33.60 -2.54
C VAL A 24 -24.76 32.67 -2.74
N PHE A 25 -24.07 32.75 -3.89
CA PHE A 25 -22.90 31.92 -4.16
C PHE A 25 -21.77 32.15 -3.14
N PHE A 26 -21.48 33.41 -2.81
CA PHE A 26 -20.42 33.73 -1.85
C PHE A 26 -20.86 33.56 -0.39
N GLY A 27 -22.16 33.64 -0.10
CA GLY A 27 -22.68 33.52 1.27
C GLY A 27 -22.17 34.62 2.22
N ASP A 28 -21.63 35.71 1.67
CA ASP A 28 -20.99 36.78 2.42
C ASP A 28 -22.00 37.88 2.80
N ASP A 29 -22.03 38.23 4.08
CA ASP A 29 -22.98 39.20 4.65
C ASP A 29 -22.80 40.61 4.06
N ILE A 30 -21.57 41.01 3.72
CA ILE A 30 -21.29 42.33 3.11
C ILE A 30 -21.85 42.36 1.69
N ILE A 31 -21.59 41.32 0.89
CA ILE A 31 -22.11 41.22 -0.49
C ILE A 31 -23.65 41.21 -0.47
N TYR A 32 -24.26 40.47 0.46
CA TYR A 32 -25.70 40.45 0.63
C TYR A 32 -26.28 41.83 0.99
N LYS A 33 -25.64 42.56 1.91
CA LYS A 33 -26.02 43.95 2.23
C LYS A 33 -25.88 44.90 1.04
N ILE A 34 -24.85 44.73 0.21
CA ILE A 34 -24.67 45.54 -1.02
C ILE A 34 -25.78 45.24 -2.03
N TYR A 35 -26.17 43.97 -2.18
CA TYR A 35 -27.32 43.57 -2.98
C TYR A 35 -28.61 44.27 -2.52
N LEU A 36 -28.94 44.16 -1.22
CA LEU A 36 -30.14 44.79 -0.66
C LEU A 36 -30.14 46.31 -0.86
N ARG A 37 -29.01 46.97 -0.62
CA ARG A 37 -28.88 48.43 -0.84
C ARG A 37 -29.05 48.80 -2.31
N SER A 38 -28.50 48.00 -3.24
CA SER A 38 -28.66 48.23 -4.68
C SER A 38 -30.14 48.08 -5.12
N GLN A 39 -30.88 47.15 -4.51
CA GLN A 39 -32.31 47.00 -4.73
C GLN A 39 -33.11 48.19 -4.19
N VAL A 40 -32.79 48.69 -2.99
CA VAL A 40 -33.43 49.89 -2.43
C VAL A 40 -33.18 51.11 -3.31
N ILE A 41 -31.95 51.28 -3.83
CA ILE A 41 -31.62 52.37 -4.76
C ILE A 41 -32.44 52.25 -6.04
N HIS A 42 -32.55 51.06 -6.64
CA HIS A 42 -33.41 50.85 -7.81
C HIS A 42 -34.87 51.25 -7.52
N GLN A 43 -35.42 50.78 -6.40
CA GLN A 43 -36.79 51.06 -6.02
C GLN A 43 -37.05 52.56 -5.83
N LEU A 44 -36.08 53.29 -5.24
CA LEU A 44 -36.15 54.75 -5.11
C LEU A 44 -36.31 55.45 -6.47
N PHE A 45 -35.57 55.04 -7.49
CA PHE A 45 -35.68 55.62 -8.84
C PHE A 45 -36.92 55.14 -9.60
N ALA A 46 -37.42 53.94 -9.31
CA ALA A 46 -38.64 53.41 -9.91
C ALA A 46 -39.90 54.13 -9.38
N ASP A 47 -39.93 54.42 -8.08
CA ASP A 47 -41.11 55.00 -7.40
C ASP A 47 -41.21 56.53 -7.56
N ASN A 48 -40.12 57.19 -7.96
CA ASN A 48 -40.03 58.66 -8.04
C ASN A 48 -39.64 59.10 -9.46
N PRO A 49 -40.61 59.26 -10.39
CA PRO A 49 -40.36 59.59 -11.80
C PRO A 49 -39.72 60.96 -12.05
N GLU A 50 -39.71 61.83 -11.05
CA GLU A 50 -39.07 63.15 -11.08
C GLU A 50 -37.54 63.07 -10.93
N LEU A 51 -37.01 61.94 -10.49
CA LEU A 51 -35.57 61.72 -10.39
C LEU A 51 -34.95 61.49 -11.77
N ASP A 52 -33.78 62.07 -11.99
CA ASP A 52 -32.99 61.84 -13.20
C ASP A 52 -32.48 60.40 -13.25
N ILE A 53 -33.17 59.57 -14.05
CA ILE A 53 -32.91 58.14 -14.19
C ILE A 53 -31.48 57.82 -14.69
N ASN A 54 -30.81 58.77 -15.36
CA ASN A 54 -29.43 58.59 -15.80
C ASN A 54 -28.46 58.45 -14.62
N LYS A 55 -28.81 58.98 -13.44
CA LYS A 55 -28.01 58.81 -12.21
C LYS A 55 -28.02 57.37 -11.71
N LEU A 56 -29.13 56.64 -11.90
CA LEU A 56 -29.20 55.20 -11.59
C LEU A 56 -28.26 54.41 -12.50
N GLN A 57 -28.25 54.73 -13.79
CA GLN A 57 -27.33 54.12 -14.75
C GLN A 57 -25.87 54.41 -14.38
N LEU A 58 -25.55 55.65 -14.01
CA LEU A 58 -24.22 56.05 -13.58
C LEU A 58 -23.77 55.30 -12.31
N PHE A 59 -24.65 55.15 -11.33
CA PHE A 59 -24.39 54.35 -10.13
C PHE A 59 -23.99 52.91 -10.47
N HIS A 60 -24.76 52.25 -11.35
CA HIS A 60 -24.45 50.89 -11.74
C HIS A 60 -23.14 50.78 -12.52
N LEU A 61 -22.87 51.73 -13.41
CA LEU A 61 -21.65 51.77 -14.20
C LEU A 61 -20.40 51.99 -13.32
N GLN A 62 -20.50 52.84 -12.31
CA GLN A 62 -19.39 53.17 -11.41
C GLN A 62 -19.16 52.11 -10.32
N TYR A 63 -20.21 51.44 -9.86
CA TYR A 63 -20.12 50.60 -8.66
C TYR A 63 -20.59 49.16 -8.89
N SER A 64 -21.86 48.96 -9.25
CA SER A 64 -22.44 47.61 -9.29
C SER A 64 -21.77 46.72 -10.32
N GLN A 65 -21.46 47.24 -11.50
CA GLN A 65 -20.87 46.46 -12.58
C GLN A 65 -19.42 46.06 -12.26
N SER A 66 -18.60 46.99 -11.75
CA SER A 66 -17.23 46.71 -11.34
C SER A 66 -17.16 45.67 -10.22
N LEU A 67 -18.09 45.74 -9.25
CA LEU A 67 -18.20 44.73 -8.20
C LEU A 67 -18.57 43.36 -8.77
N ILE A 68 -19.57 43.29 -9.64
CA ILE A 68 -19.98 42.04 -10.31
C ILE A 68 -18.80 41.42 -11.05
N ASP A 69 -18.05 42.21 -11.82
CA ASP A 69 -16.91 41.71 -12.60
C ASP A 69 -15.81 41.13 -11.69
N LEU A 70 -15.55 41.77 -10.54
CA LEU A 70 -14.60 41.27 -9.56
C LEU A 70 -15.08 39.96 -8.93
N LEU A 71 -16.33 39.90 -8.49
CA LEU A 71 -16.92 38.70 -7.90
C LEU A 71 -16.94 37.52 -8.88
N VAL A 72 -17.24 37.76 -10.16
CA VAL A 72 -17.18 36.73 -11.21
C VAL A 72 -15.75 36.21 -11.40
N LYS A 73 -14.74 37.08 -11.37
CA LYS A 73 -13.33 36.65 -11.46
C LYS A 73 -12.93 35.79 -10.27
N ILE A 74 -13.30 36.19 -9.05
CA ILE A 74 -13.02 35.43 -7.83
C ILE A 74 -13.71 34.06 -7.89
N LYS A 75 -14.99 34.02 -8.28
CA LYS A 75 -15.75 32.76 -8.45
C LYS A 75 -15.05 31.80 -9.39
N LYS A 76 -14.67 32.26 -10.59
CA LYS A 76 -13.93 31.45 -11.58
C LYS A 76 -12.60 30.93 -11.04
N ASN A 77 -11.88 31.76 -10.29
CA ASN A 77 -10.60 31.35 -9.70
C ASN A 77 -10.80 30.26 -8.64
N ASN A 78 -11.79 30.42 -7.75
CA ASN A 78 -12.11 29.43 -6.73
C ASN A 78 -12.54 28.09 -7.35
N GLU A 79 -13.40 28.11 -8.37
CA GLU A 79 -13.81 26.91 -9.10
C GLU A 79 -12.61 26.18 -9.72
N LYS A 80 -11.67 26.93 -10.32
CA LYS A 80 -10.43 26.35 -10.85
C LYS A 80 -9.55 25.74 -9.76
N SER A 81 -9.39 26.42 -8.63
CA SER A 81 -8.62 25.90 -7.48
C SER A 81 -9.24 24.62 -6.91
N ILE A 82 -10.56 24.54 -6.81
CA ILE A 82 -11.25 23.34 -6.33
C ILE A 82 -11.00 22.16 -7.28
N LEU A 83 -11.09 22.37 -8.61
CA LEU A 83 -10.79 21.32 -9.58
C LEU A 83 -9.36 20.77 -9.42
N ILE A 84 -8.38 21.65 -9.26
CA ILE A 84 -6.98 21.25 -9.03
C ILE A 84 -6.85 20.41 -7.74
N LEU A 85 -7.51 20.81 -6.65
CA LEU A 85 -7.49 20.06 -5.40
C LEU A 85 -8.14 18.67 -5.54
N LEU A 86 -9.23 18.57 -6.31
CA LEU A 86 -9.87 17.28 -6.58
C LEU A 86 -8.95 16.35 -7.39
N ASP A 87 -8.25 16.89 -8.38
CA ASP A 87 -7.26 16.14 -9.15
C ASP A 87 -6.10 15.67 -8.25
N GLU A 88 -5.60 16.53 -7.37
CA GLU A 88 -4.54 16.18 -6.41
C GLU A 88 -4.99 15.10 -5.42
N ILE A 89 -6.21 15.19 -4.90
CA ILE A 89 -6.81 14.14 -4.05
C ILE A 89 -6.85 12.80 -4.80
N GLN A 90 -7.22 12.81 -6.08
CA GLN A 90 -7.28 11.59 -6.88
C GLN A 90 -5.89 10.99 -7.10
N LEU A 91 -4.90 11.81 -7.47
CA LEU A 91 -3.51 11.37 -7.62
C LEU A 91 -2.95 10.78 -6.33
N ASN A 92 -3.26 11.37 -5.18
CA ASN A 92 -2.85 10.86 -3.88
C ASN A 92 -3.51 9.52 -3.55
N LYS A 93 -4.78 9.32 -3.87
CA LYS A 93 -5.46 8.03 -3.70
C LYS A 93 -4.81 6.94 -4.55
N ASP A 94 -4.49 7.25 -5.80
CA ASP A 94 -3.84 6.30 -6.73
C ASP A 94 -2.43 5.94 -6.24
N LEU A 95 -1.69 6.91 -5.70
CA LEU A 95 -0.38 6.67 -5.09
C LEU A 95 -0.48 5.75 -3.86
N ILE A 96 -1.43 6.01 -2.95
CA ILE A 96 -1.68 5.16 -1.78
C ILE A 96 -2.03 3.73 -2.20
N ALA A 97 -2.86 3.56 -3.24
CA ALA A 97 -3.22 2.25 -3.76
C ALA A 97 -1.99 1.48 -4.28
N LYS A 98 -1.13 2.14 -5.07
CA LYS A 98 0.12 1.53 -5.56
C LYS A 98 1.05 1.12 -4.43
N ILE A 99 1.17 1.95 -3.38
CA ILE A 99 1.99 1.61 -2.21
C ILE A 99 1.40 0.41 -1.46
N ARG A 100 0.07 0.31 -1.33
CA ARG A 100 -0.58 -0.85 -0.70
C ARG A 100 -0.36 -2.14 -1.48
N GLU A 101 -0.33 -2.07 -2.81
CA GLU A 101 -0.02 -3.23 -3.65
C GLU A 101 1.45 -3.64 -3.58
N SER A 102 2.36 -2.68 -3.36
CA SER A 102 3.80 -2.97 -3.24
C SER A 102 4.24 -3.42 -1.85
N VAL A 103 3.47 -3.11 -0.79
CA VAL A 103 3.78 -3.55 0.58
C VAL A 103 3.29 -4.98 0.77
N LEU A 104 4.23 -5.92 0.82
CA LEU A 104 3.99 -7.29 1.24
C LEU A 104 3.39 -7.29 2.66
N THR A 105 2.19 -7.86 2.81
CA THR A 105 1.53 -7.92 4.12
C THR A 105 2.00 -9.14 4.91
N PHE A 106 2.04 -9.02 6.24
CA PHE A 106 2.37 -10.15 7.12
C PHE A 106 1.43 -11.35 6.94
N GLU A 107 0.14 -11.11 6.67
CA GLU A 107 -0.83 -12.17 6.39
C GLU A 107 -0.53 -12.92 5.09
N GLN A 108 -0.17 -12.21 4.02
CA GLN A 108 0.27 -12.84 2.76
C GLN A 108 1.54 -13.66 2.97
N TYR A 109 2.51 -13.11 3.70
CA TYR A 109 3.74 -13.82 4.06
C TYR A 109 3.43 -15.12 4.82
N ARG A 110 2.56 -15.08 5.83
CA ARG A 110 2.16 -16.26 6.62
C ARG A 110 1.47 -17.33 5.78
N LEU A 111 0.58 -16.94 4.86
CA LEU A 111 -0.07 -17.88 3.94
C LEU A 111 0.95 -18.51 2.97
N ASP A 112 1.87 -17.70 2.44
CA ASP A 112 2.88 -18.19 1.52
C ASP A 112 3.96 -19.04 2.21
N GLN A 113 4.25 -18.83 3.50
CA GLN A 113 5.10 -19.72 4.32
C GLN A 113 4.55 -21.15 4.35
N GLN A 114 3.22 -21.31 4.55
CA GLN A 114 2.58 -22.63 4.56
C GLN A 114 2.68 -23.30 3.19
N ARG A 115 2.46 -22.53 2.11
CA ARG A 115 2.62 -23.03 0.74
C ARG A 115 4.06 -23.42 0.43
N GLN A 116 5.03 -22.64 0.89
CA GLN A 116 6.44 -22.95 0.73
C GLN A 116 6.83 -24.23 1.47
N ALA A 117 6.38 -24.39 2.73
CA ALA A 117 6.59 -25.62 3.47
C ALA A 117 6.02 -26.84 2.73
N LEU A 118 4.81 -26.73 2.16
CA LEU A 118 4.23 -27.81 1.34
C LEU A 118 5.05 -28.11 0.09
N LYS A 119 5.54 -27.08 -0.63
CA LYS A 119 6.44 -27.25 -1.78
C LYS A 119 7.72 -27.99 -1.39
N ILE A 120 8.36 -27.60 -0.29
CA ILE A 120 9.58 -28.25 0.20
C ILE A 120 9.32 -29.68 0.63
N ASN A 121 8.26 -29.94 1.40
CA ASN A 121 7.88 -31.29 1.82
C ASN A 121 7.66 -32.22 0.62
N THR A 122 6.94 -31.73 -0.40
CA THR A 122 6.70 -32.48 -1.65
C THR A 122 8.00 -32.70 -2.42
N SER A 123 8.85 -31.69 -2.49
CA SER A 123 10.15 -31.76 -3.19
C SER A 123 11.11 -32.73 -2.51
N LEU A 124 11.11 -32.78 -1.17
CA LEU A 124 11.93 -33.72 -0.40
C LEU A 124 11.45 -35.16 -0.58
N ARG A 125 10.12 -35.39 -0.62
CA ARG A 125 9.56 -36.71 -0.92
C ARG A 125 9.94 -37.17 -2.32
N LYS A 126 9.85 -36.27 -3.31
CA LYS A 126 10.29 -36.58 -4.68
C LYS A 126 11.79 -36.80 -4.77
N LEU A 127 12.60 -35.99 -4.06
CA LEU A 127 14.05 -36.17 -3.98
C LEU A 127 14.41 -37.56 -3.41
N PHE A 128 13.69 -38.02 -2.39
CA PHE A 128 13.88 -39.36 -1.83
C PHE A 128 13.61 -40.45 -2.88
N GLN A 129 12.52 -40.33 -3.64
CA GLN A 129 12.20 -41.26 -4.73
C GLN A 129 13.29 -41.26 -5.80
N VAL A 130 13.69 -40.07 -6.28
CA VAL A 130 14.75 -39.91 -7.28
C VAL A 130 16.07 -40.54 -6.84
N LEU A 131 16.44 -40.38 -5.57
CA LEU A 131 17.65 -40.98 -5.01
C LEU A 131 17.53 -42.50 -4.78
N SER A 132 16.32 -43.01 -4.57
CA SER A 132 16.08 -44.44 -4.32
C SER A 132 15.98 -45.23 -5.62
N ASP A 133 15.33 -44.65 -6.62
CA ASP A 133 15.09 -45.25 -7.94
C ASP A 133 16.25 -44.97 -8.92
N ASP A 134 17.28 -44.25 -8.47
CA ASP A 134 18.44 -43.80 -9.26
C ASP A 134 18.05 -43.10 -10.57
N THR A 135 17.01 -42.26 -10.50
CA THR A 135 16.52 -41.50 -11.67
C THR A 135 17.17 -40.12 -11.76
N THR A 136 17.05 -39.50 -12.92
CA THR A 136 17.56 -38.14 -13.19
C THR A 136 16.46 -37.08 -13.20
N GLU A 137 15.27 -37.39 -12.68
CA GLU A 137 14.18 -36.44 -12.66
C GLU A 137 14.45 -35.23 -11.75
N TYR A 138 13.95 -34.07 -12.16
CA TYR A 138 13.97 -32.88 -11.33
C TYR A 138 13.02 -33.05 -10.12
N PRO A 139 13.53 -32.94 -8.88
CA PRO A 139 12.74 -33.27 -7.69
C PRO A 139 11.95 -32.07 -7.14
N PHE A 140 12.27 -30.84 -7.51
CA PHE A 140 11.66 -29.66 -6.90
C PHE A 140 10.38 -29.19 -7.57
N ALA A 141 9.49 -28.61 -6.78
CA ALA A 141 8.33 -27.90 -7.29
C ALA A 141 8.75 -26.71 -8.18
N LYS A 142 7.91 -26.36 -9.16
CA LYS A 142 8.14 -25.19 -10.03
C LYS A 142 8.29 -23.93 -9.17
N ASN A 143 9.32 -23.13 -9.47
CA ASN A 143 9.63 -21.87 -8.80
C ASN A 143 9.78 -22.03 -7.27
N VAL A 144 10.49 -23.06 -6.82
CA VAL A 144 10.73 -23.31 -5.38
C VAL A 144 11.47 -22.14 -4.69
N ASN A 145 12.32 -21.41 -5.43
CA ASN A 145 13.09 -20.29 -4.91
C ASN A 145 12.34 -18.95 -4.88
N ALA A 146 11.21 -18.85 -5.59
CA ALA A 146 10.48 -17.57 -5.74
C ALA A 146 9.95 -17.03 -4.41
N PHE A 147 9.72 -17.90 -3.42
CA PHE A 147 9.34 -17.48 -2.07
C PHE A 147 10.47 -16.72 -1.37
N SER A 148 11.67 -17.31 -1.32
CA SER A 148 12.88 -16.69 -0.77
C SER A 148 13.22 -15.38 -1.48
N GLU A 149 13.17 -15.35 -2.82
CA GLU A 149 13.46 -14.15 -3.60
C GLU A 149 12.48 -13.00 -3.28
N ARG A 150 11.19 -13.34 -3.13
CA ARG A 150 10.13 -12.35 -2.85
C ARG A 150 10.19 -11.80 -1.43
N TYR A 151 10.40 -12.65 -0.43
CA TYR A 151 10.22 -12.27 0.98
C TYR A 151 11.52 -12.05 1.75
N SER A 152 12.68 -12.41 1.21
CA SER A 152 13.97 -12.19 1.89
C SER A 152 14.34 -10.72 2.16
N PRO A 153 13.92 -9.72 1.36
CA PRO A 153 14.22 -8.33 1.68
C PRO A 153 13.52 -7.82 2.95
N ASP A 154 12.26 -8.24 3.16
CA ASP A 154 11.38 -7.61 4.15
C ASP A 154 11.08 -8.49 5.37
N PHE A 155 11.19 -9.82 5.27
CA PHE A 155 10.75 -10.75 6.32
C PHE A 155 11.84 -11.68 6.86
N TYR A 156 13.02 -11.73 6.25
CA TYR A 156 14.09 -12.62 6.69
C TYR A 156 14.97 -11.90 7.71
N ALA A 157 15.38 -12.61 8.76
CA ALA A 157 16.25 -12.06 9.78
C ALA A 157 17.65 -11.84 9.20
N GLU A 158 18.18 -10.63 9.34
CA GLU A 158 19.55 -10.33 8.95
C GLU A 158 20.52 -10.92 9.97
N VAL A 159 21.44 -11.75 9.49
CA VAL A 159 22.41 -12.48 10.33
C VAL A 159 23.84 -12.25 9.86
N SER A 160 24.81 -12.58 10.71
CA SER A 160 26.21 -12.46 10.34
C SER A 160 26.56 -13.44 9.21
N PRO A 161 27.44 -13.05 8.27
CA PRO A 161 27.94 -13.98 7.24
C PRO A 161 28.59 -15.23 7.84
N GLY A 162 29.19 -15.12 9.03
CA GLY A 162 29.78 -16.24 9.77
C GLY A 162 28.76 -17.31 10.15
N LEU A 163 27.56 -16.92 10.59
CA LEU A 163 26.50 -17.89 10.94
C LEU A 163 26.04 -18.69 9.71
N ILE A 164 25.82 -18.02 8.57
CA ILE A 164 25.45 -18.71 7.32
C ILE A 164 26.57 -19.65 6.88
N THR A 165 27.84 -19.26 7.00
CA THR A 165 28.98 -20.15 6.72
C THR A 165 28.99 -21.37 7.64
N GLU A 166 28.73 -21.19 8.93
CA GLU A 166 28.66 -22.30 9.89
C GLU A 166 27.50 -23.26 9.57
N LEU A 167 26.32 -22.73 9.27
CA LEU A 167 25.13 -23.53 8.90
C LEU A 167 25.30 -24.28 7.58
N GLU A 168 26.19 -23.82 6.71
CA GLU A 168 26.48 -24.42 5.42
C GLU A 168 27.58 -25.50 5.48
N GLN A 169 28.30 -25.63 6.59
CA GLN A 169 29.37 -26.63 6.71
C GLN A 169 28.79 -28.05 6.82
N TYR A 170 29.33 -28.96 6.01
CA TYR A 170 29.02 -30.38 6.07
C TYR A 170 30.19 -31.26 5.60
N THR A 171 30.19 -32.51 6.04
CA THR A 171 31.16 -33.52 5.59
C THR A 171 30.68 -34.17 4.29
N PRO A 172 31.46 -34.18 3.20
CA PRO A 172 31.04 -34.75 1.92
C PRO A 172 30.66 -36.25 1.97
N ALA A 173 31.20 -37.02 2.92
CA ALA A 173 30.85 -38.44 3.11
C ALA A 173 29.45 -38.65 3.70
N ASP A 174 28.88 -37.61 4.35
CA ASP A 174 27.63 -37.68 5.11
C ASP A 174 26.41 -37.19 4.32
N VAL A 175 26.55 -36.98 3.01
CA VAL A 175 25.48 -36.46 2.15
C VAL A 175 25.13 -37.41 1.02
N TYR A 176 23.86 -37.41 0.64
CA TYR A 176 23.43 -37.80 -0.70
C TYR A 176 23.56 -36.58 -1.61
N LYS A 177 23.98 -36.81 -2.85
CA LYS A 177 24.13 -35.77 -3.86
C LYS A 177 23.57 -36.28 -5.18
N ASN A 178 22.75 -35.47 -5.83
CA ASN A 178 22.42 -35.63 -7.24
C ASN A 178 22.72 -34.32 -8.00
N ALA A 179 22.29 -34.23 -9.25
CA ALA A 179 22.51 -33.05 -10.10
C ALA A 179 21.82 -31.77 -9.58
N TYR A 180 20.80 -31.90 -8.72
CA TYR A 180 19.93 -30.80 -8.32
C TYR A 180 20.03 -30.45 -6.83
N ALA A 181 20.44 -31.39 -5.98
CA ALA A 181 20.34 -31.26 -4.54
C ALA A 181 21.47 -32.00 -3.81
N VAL A 182 21.80 -31.47 -2.63
CA VAL A 182 22.66 -32.11 -1.64
C VAL A 182 21.88 -32.20 -0.34
N ILE A 183 21.81 -33.38 0.27
CA ILE A 183 21.08 -33.58 1.51
C ILE A 183 21.83 -34.51 2.45
N GLN A 184 21.92 -34.14 3.71
CA GLN A 184 22.55 -34.99 4.73
C GLN A 184 21.82 -36.34 4.83
N ARG A 185 22.57 -37.45 4.80
CA ARG A 185 22.04 -38.82 4.82
C ARG A 185 21.13 -39.07 6.03
N LYS A 186 21.60 -38.65 7.20
CA LYS A 186 20.84 -38.72 8.45
C LYS A 186 19.57 -37.89 8.39
N LEU A 187 19.60 -36.72 7.75
CA LEU A 187 18.43 -35.86 7.59
C LEU A 187 17.39 -36.54 6.71
N MET A 188 17.79 -37.12 5.58
CA MET A 188 16.89 -37.86 4.69
C MET A 188 16.19 -39.01 5.42
N GLY A 189 16.93 -39.82 6.19
CA GLY A 189 16.34 -40.93 6.95
C GLY A 189 15.33 -40.45 8.00
N VAL A 190 15.61 -39.33 8.68
CA VAL A 190 14.68 -38.75 9.65
C VAL A 190 13.47 -38.15 8.96
N LEU A 191 13.62 -37.44 7.85
CA LEU A 191 12.51 -36.90 7.06
C LEU A 191 11.58 -38.02 6.60
N CYS A 192 12.13 -39.12 6.08
CA CYS A 192 11.36 -40.29 5.68
C CYS A 192 10.57 -40.89 6.86
N LYS A 193 11.20 -41.02 8.04
CA LYS A 193 10.53 -41.49 9.27
C LYS A 193 9.30 -40.63 9.66
N TYR A 194 9.34 -39.32 9.41
CA TYR A 194 8.25 -38.39 9.74
C TYR A 194 7.40 -38.00 8.52
N ASP A 195 7.44 -38.81 7.45
CA ASP A 195 6.66 -38.63 6.22
C ASP A 195 6.86 -37.26 5.55
N PHE A 196 8.07 -36.71 5.67
CA PHE A 196 8.48 -35.41 5.12
C PHE A 196 7.61 -34.25 5.60
N ARG A 197 6.93 -34.37 6.74
CA ARG A 197 6.08 -33.30 7.29
C ARG A 197 6.93 -32.31 8.07
N SER A 198 7.13 -31.13 7.49
CA SER A 198 7.82 -30.02 8.15
C SER A 198 7.07 -28.70 7.98
N SER A 199 7.36 -27.76 8.87
CA SER A 199 6.79 -26.41 8.89
C SER A 199 7.91 -25.38 8.81
N PHE A 200 7.69 -24.30 8.04
CA PHE A 200 8.60 -23.17 7.96
C PHE A 200 8.68 -22.46 9.31
N VAL A 201 9.88 -22.10 9.75
CA VAL A 201 10.13 -21.41 11.03
C VAL A 201 10.53 -19.97 10.77
N CYS A 202 11.63 -19.75 10.04
CA CYS A 202 12.14 -18.44 9.73
C CYS A 202 13.04 -18.48 8.49
N GLY A 203 13.24 -17.32 7.88
CA GLY A 203 14.24 -17.12 6.84
C GLY A 203 15.42 -16.31 7.39
N LEU A 204 16.62 -16.61 6.93
CA LEU A 204 17.87 -15.93 7.30
C LEU A 204 18.52 -15.33 6.06
N LYS A 205 19.10 -14.13 6.20
CA LYS A 205 19.78 -13.43 5.12
C LYS A 205 21.12 -12.85 5.60
N ALA A 206 22.17 -13.03 4.81
CA ALA A 206 23.44 -12.32 4.97
C ALA A 206 23.95 -11.86 3.59
N GLY A 207 23.70 -10.59 3.25
CA GLY A 207 23.88 -10.09 1.89
C GLY A 207 23.00 -10.86 0.90
N ASP A 208 23.62 -11.47 -0.10
CA ASP A 208 22.92 -12.28 -1.13
C ASP A 208 22.71 -13.76 -0.72
N ARG A 209 23.22 -14.17 0.45
CA ARG A 209 23.06 -15.55 0.93
C ARG A 209 21.76 -15.66 1.71
N ILE A 210 20.88 -16.53 1.23
CA ILE A 210 19.57 -16.81 1.81
C ILE A 210 19.52 -18.24 2.33
N ALA A 211 18.92 -18.43 3.50
CA ALA A 211 18.63 -19.73 4.07
C ALA A 211 17.21 -19.78 4.64
N GLU A 212 16.54 -20.91 4.49
CA GLU A 212 15.20 -21.17 5.02
C GLU A 212 15.30 -22.22 6.13
N VAL A 213 14.69 -21.98 7.28
CA VAL A 213 14.73 -22.87 8.44
C VAL A 213 13.39 -23.56 8.61
N TYR A 214 13.44 -24.88 8.75
CA TYR A 214 12.27 -25.75 8.86
C TYR A 214 12.34 -26.58 10.14
N ARG A 215 11.19 -26.83 10.74
CA ARG A 215 11.01 -27.77 11.86
C ARG A 215 10.27 -28.99 11.37
N LEU A 216 10.77 -30.19 11.68
CA LEU A 216 10.01 -31.42 11.46
C LEU A 216 8.84 -31.46 12.44
N ASN A 217 7.63 -31.69 11.91
CA ASN A 217 6.43 -31.74 12.72
C ASN A 217 6.55 -32.84 13.79
N ASP A 218 5.94 -32.60 14.96
CA ASP A 218 5.95 -33.52 16.11
C ASP A 218 7.36 -33.82 16.67
N THR A 219 8.35 -32.99 16.36
CA THR A 219 9.72 -33.11 16.89
C THR A 219 10.35 -31.75 17.21
N ASP A 220 11.44 -31.77 17.99
CA ASP A 220 12.32 -30.61 18.20
C ASP A 220 13.55 -30.64 17.30
N ARG A 221 13.41 -31.17 16.08
CA ARG A 221 14.49 -31.24 15.08
C ARG A 221 14.25 -30.23 13.97
N TYR A 222 15.33 -29.55 13.60
CA TYR A 222 15.32 -28.47 12.62
C TYR A 222 16.31 -28.77 11.51
N PHE A 223 16.01 -28.29 10.31
CA PHE A 223 16.94 -28.32 9.19
C PHE A 223 16.92 -26.98 8.48
N VAL A 224 18.03 -26.68 7.81
CA VAL A 224 18.20 -25.51 6.97
C VAL A 224 18.18 -25.96 5.50
N TYR A 225 17.54 -25.15 4.67
CA TYR A 225 17.55 -25.25 3.23
C TYR A 225 18.24 -24.01 2.66
N PHE A 226 19.20 -24.22 1.75
CA PHE A 226 19.84 -23.15 0.98
C PHE A 226 19.35 -23.18 -0.48
N PRO A 227 18.42 -22.29 -0.86
CA PRO A 227 17.80 -22.28 -2.19
C PRO A 227 18.80 -22.26 -3.35
N ALA A 228 19.86 -21.44 -3.24
CA ALA A 228 20.86 -21.27 -4.28
C ALA A 228 21.68 -22.53 -4.58
N LYS A 229 21.76 -23.48 -3.64
CA LYS A 229 22.58 -24.70 -3.76
C LYS A 229 21.77 -25.99 -3.75
N GLY A 230 20.47 -25.93 -3.55
CA GLY A 230 19.66 -27.13 -3.32
C GLY A 230 20.13 -27.93 -2.09
N LEU A 231 20.70 -27.26 -1.08
CA LEU A 231 21.39 -27.90 0.04
C LEU A 231 20.50 -27.99 1.28
N PHE A 232 20.42 -29.19 1.87
CA PHE A 232 19.63 -29.49 3.06
C PHE A 232 20.50 -30.10 4.15
N LEU A 233 20.58 -29.43 5.30
CA LEU A 233 21.42 -29.84 6.43
C LEU A 233 20.66 -29.76 7.74
N PHE A 234 20.97 -30.63 8.71
CA PHE A 234 20.48 -30.42 10.07
C PHE A 234 20.98 -29.08 10.60
N CYS A 235 20.13 -28.43 11.40
CA CYS A 235 20.44 -27.16 12.02
C CYS A 235 20.13 -27.23 13.51
N ASP A 236 20.99 -26.61 14.32
CA ASP A 236 20.72 -26.34 15.72
C ASP A 236 20.06 -24.97 15.86
N ILE A 237 18.78 -24.96 16.23
CA ILE A 237 17.98 -23.74 16.36
C ILE A 237 18.56 -22.78 17.41
N THR A 238 19.28 -23.28 18.42
CA THR A 238 19.87 -22.44 19.48
C THR A 238 20.92 -21.48 18.96
N LYS A 239 21.57 -21.81 17.83
CA LYS A 239 22.53 -20.94 17.15
C LYS A 239 21.86 -19.79 16.41
N ILE A 240 20.56 -19.92 16.10
CA ILE A 240 19.76 -18.92 15.39
C ILE A 240 19.00 -18.04 16.40
N ASP A 241 18.53 -18.63 17.50
CA ASP A 241 17.69 -17.98 18.53
C ASP A 241 18.39 -16.80 19.24
N GLN A 242 19.72 -16.73 19.23
CA GLN A 242 20.44 -15.63 19.89
C GLN A 242 20.33 -14.26 19.19
N ARG A 243 19.79 -14.18 17.95
CA ARG A 243 19.82 -12.92 17.16
C ARG A 243 18.61 -12.65 16.25
N GLY A 244 17.38 -12.96 16.71
CA GLY A 244 16.18 -12.31 16.15
C GLY A 244 15.23 -13.20 15.34
N VAL A 245 14.74 -14.29 15.94
CA VAL A 245 13.46 -14.87 15.52
C VAL A 245 12.34 -14.01 16.13
N PRO A 246 11.33 -13.56 15.35
CA PRO A 246 10.16 -12.88 15.91
C PRO A 246 9.51 -13.75 17.00
N VAL A 247 9.39 -13.16 18.19
CA VAL A 247 8.97 -13.80 19.46
C VAL A 247 7.47 -14.17 19.44
N GLU A 248 7.07 -15.11 18.59
CA GLU A 248 5.74 -15.75 18.68
C GLU A 248 5.79 -17.22 19.11
N LEU A 249 6.96 -17.86 19.08
CA LEU A 249 7.12 -19.26 19.52
C LEU A 249 7.38 -19.43 21.03
N SER A 250 7.66 -18.35 21.77
CA SER A 250 8.00 -18.42 23.21
C SER A 250 6.81 -18.34 24.17
N LYS A 251 5.59 -18.04 23.71
CA LYS A 251 4.43 -17.90 24.61
C LYS A 251 3.75 -19.21 25.03
N LYS A 252 4.16 -20.38 24.49
CA LYS A 252 3.54 -21.67 24.84
C LYS A 252 4.29 -22.51 25.88
N LYS A 253 5.46 -22.09 26.38
CA LYS A 253 6.18 -22.82 27.45
C LYS A 253 6.00 -22.27 28.87
N HIS A 254 5.34 -21.12 29.06
CA HIS A 254 5.15 -20.50 30.37
C HIS A 254 3.73 -20.57 30.95
N LEU A 255 2.80 -21.29 30.30
CA LEU A 255 1.39 -21.40 30.74
C LEU A 255 0.92 -22.83 31.02
N SER A 256 1.84 -23.80 31.18
CA SER A 256 1.51 -25.18 31.58
C SER A 256 2.36 -25.64 32.76
N GLY A 257 2.46 -24.79 33.78
CA GLY A 257 3.21 -25.04 35.00
C GLY A 257 2.80 -24.07 36.09
N ASN A 258 1.56 -24.23 36.57
CA ASN A 258 1.09 -23.92 37.93
C ASN A 258 -0.20 -24.69 38.16
#